data_AF-A0AA37NWI9-F1
#
_entry.id   AF-A0AA37NWI9-F1
#
_cell.length_a   1.000
_cell.length_b   1.000
_cell.length_c   1.000
_cell.angle_alpha   90.00
_cell.angle_beta   90.00
_cell.angle_gamma   90.00
#
_symmetry.space_group_name_H-M   'P 1'
#
loop_
_entity.id
_entity.type
_entity.pdbx_description
1 polymer ?
#
loop_
_entity_poly.entity_id
_entity_poly.type
_entity_poly.pdbx_seq_one_letter_code
_entity_poly.pdbx_strand_id
1 'polypeptide(L)'
;MNKKKKNTYNNIRNGRKNWSRLCGNGNATSHGSLWGGKKTGLSPVNGLIQQPKLFNKYYISFFGINILSVNMWGKLYRKSSLNAANIQPTGITTGEDLAFNLQLFPYLSKIYILKECGYNYRFGGMTTRYNTCLLPDLKKLYYIKKALIDKYQYHKASDYIRIELKNVLKSDICQMIAFKVRSPKEIKNRISEELKDPIYKDIMQVQNHPAFLEDPFIKAIAAYDSNMRYDLCKKQVKKEIPIRLLKKIISFILIHI
;
A
#
# COMPACT_ATOMS: atom_id res chain seq x y z
N MET A 1 -51.80 -1.83 -17.03
CA MET A 1 -51.40 -0.44 -16.72
C MET A 1 -51.08 -0.37 -15.23
N ASN A 2 -49.81 -0.38 -14.82
CA ASN A 2 -48.83 0.72 -14.75
C ASN A 2 -48.95 1.58 -13.47
N LYS A 3 -47.82 1.66 -12.74
CA LYS A 3 -47.34 2.78 -11.89
C LYS A 3 -48.02 2.94 -10.50
N LYS A 4 -47.33 3.24 -9.41
CA LYS A 4 -45.92 3.59 -9.16
C LYS A 4 -45.71 3.71 -7.63
N LYS A 5 -44.46 3.53 -7.22
CA LYS A 5 -43.80 4.03 -5.98
C LYS A 5 -43.93 3.21 -4.68
N LYS A 6 -43.05 2.20 -4.63
CA LYS A 6 -42.12 2.04 -3.49
C LYS A 6 -41.54 3.42 -3.11
N ASN A 7 -41.87 3.89 -1.91
CA ASN A 7 -41.31 5.09 -1.29
C ASN A 7 -40.37 4.66 -0.14
N THR A 8 -39.34 3.88 -0.47
CA THR A 8 -38.08 3.89 0.29
C THR A 8 -37.37 5.21 -0.04
N TYR A 9 -36.69 5.84 0.92
CA TYR A 9 -35.87 7.08 0.79
C TYR A 9 -36.47 8.43 1.24
N ASN A 10 -37.23 8.52 2.34
CA ASN A 10 -37.63 9.84 2.85
C ASN A 10 -37.24 10.21 4.30
N ASN A 11 -36.47 9.40 5.04
CA ASN A 11 -36.11 9.76 6.43
C ASN A 11 -34.60 9.82 6.75
N ILE A 12 -33.77 10.27 5.80
CA ILE A 12 -32.39 10.65 6.12
C ILE A 12 -32.09 12.03 5.54
N ARG A 13 -32.73 13.04 6.13
CA ARG A 13 -32.30 14.43 6.07
C ARG A 13 -32.38 14.99 7.48
N ASN A 14 -31.24 15.03 8.16
CA ASN A 14 -30.72 16.21 8.85
C ASN A 14 -29.41 15.85 9.57
N GLY A 15 -28.33 16.54 9.21
CA GLY A 15 -26.98 16.34 9.74
C GLY A 15 -25.90 16.58 8.67
N ARG A 16 -25.65 17.85 8.35
CA ARG A 16 -24.75 18.29 7.29
C ARG A 16 -23.27 18.08 7.66
N LYS A 17 -22.52 17.58 6.66
CA LYS A 17 -21.12 17.90 6.27
C LYS A 17 -19.99 17.55 7.26
N ASN A 18 -19.44 16.34 7.15
CA ASN A 18 -18.00 16.06 7.31
C ASN A 18 -17.62 14.65 6.75
N TRP A 19 -17.99 14.36 5.50
CA TRP A 19 -17.59 13.12 4.81
C TRP A 19 -16.55 13.44 3.72
N SER A 20 -15.30 13.01 3.91
CA SER A 20 -14.33 12.92 2.83
C SER A 20 -14.71 11.74 1.92
N ARG A 21 -15.21 12.07 0.74
CA ARG A 21 -15.65 11.13 -0.30
C ARG A 21 -14.45 10.45 -0.94
N LEU A 22 -14.08 9.27 -0.44
CA LEU A 22 -13.15 8.36 -1.11
C LEU A 22 -13.98 7.37 -1.91
N CYS A 23 -14.16 7.62 -3.20
CA CYS A 23 -14.65 6.54 -4.07
C CYS A 23 -13.50 5.55 -4.33
N GLY A 24 -13.76 4.48 -5.10
CA GLY A 24 -12.83 3.39 -5.42
C GLY A 24 -11.34 3.79 -5.51
N ASN A 25 -10.61 3.46 -4.45
CA ASN A 25 -9.17 3.53 -4.25
C ASN A 25 -8.33 3.85 -5.52
N GLY A 26 -8.20 5.14 -5.81
CA GLY A 26 -6.90 5.64 -6.23
C GLY A 26 -5.95 5.52 -5.04
N ASN A 27 -4.97 4.62 -5.14
CA ASN A 27 -3.74 4.57 -4.36
C ASN A 27 -3.82 5.15 -2.93
N ALA A 28 -4.11 4.28 -1.96
CA ALA A 28 -3.83 4.54 -0.55
C ALA A 28 -2.32 4.75 -0.24
N THR A 29 -1.46 4.72 -1.26
CA THR A 29 -0.05 5.14 -1.19
C THR A 29 0.18 6.63 -1.49
N SER A 30 -0.85 7.37 -1.94
CA SER A 30 -0.73 8.83 -2.10
C SER A 30 -1.12 9.57 -0.81
N HIS A 31 -0.20 9.59 0.15
CA HIS A 31 -0.29 10.45 1.33
C HIS A 31 -0.19 11.95 0.94
N GLY A 32 -1.26 12.51 0.38
CA GLY A 32 -1.57 13.93 0.38
C GLY A 32 -0.85 14.79 -0.65
N SER A 33 -1.53 15.06 -1.75
CA SER A 33 -1.50 16.38 -2.38
C SER A 33 -2.87 17.03 -2.11
N LEU A 34 -2.92 17.91 -1.12
CA LEU A 34 -4.12 18.68 -0.76
C LEU A 34 -4.40 19.83 -1.75
N TRP A 35 -3.60 19.94 -2.81
CA TRP A 35 -3.73 21.00 -3.80
C TRP A 35 -3.44 20.44 -5.20
N GLY A 36 -4.38 20.63 -6.14
CA GLY A 36 -4.16 20.41 -7.57
C GLY A 36 -4.73 19.11 -8.13
N GLY A 37 -6.06 18.97 -8.18
CA GLY A 37 -6.72 18.02 -9.09
C GLY A 37 -8.06 17.53 -8.55
N LYS A 38 -9.14 17.77 -9.31
CA LYS A 38 -10.43 17.08 -9.11
C LYS A 38 -10.23 15.59 -9.41
N LYS A 39 -9.71 14.82 -8.45
CA LYS A 39 -9.76 13.36 -8.52
C LYS A 39 -11.19 12.97 -8.19
N THR A 40 -11.98 12.65 -9.22
CA THR A 40 -13.18 11.84 -8.99
C THR A 40 -12.70 10.64 -8.20
N GLY A 41 -13.15 10.45 -6.97
CA GLY A 41 -12.66 9.33 -6.17
C GLY A 41 -12.91 7.98 -6.84
N LEU A 42 -13.61 7.90 -7.98
CA LEU A 42 -13.97 6.69 -8.69
C LEU A 42 -12.75 5.86 -9.09
N SER A 43 -12.84 4.55 -8.88
CA SER A 43 -11.86 3.61 -9.40
C SER A 43 -11.73 3.79 -10.91
N PRO A 44 -10.51 3.86 -11.47
CA PRO A 44 -10.31 3.93 -12.91
C PRO A 44 -10.83 2.66 -13.62
N VAL A 45 -11.10 1.61 -12.84
CA VAL A 45 -11.65 0.34 -13.28
C VAL A 45 -13.07 0.19 -12.73
N ASN A 46 -14.04 -0.16 -13.58
CA ASN A 46 -15.42 -0.44 -13.17
C ASN A 46 -16.04 -1.57 -14.01
N GLY A 47 -17.14 -2.13 -13.52
CA GLY A 47 -17.87 -3.20 -14.18
C GLY A 47 -17.32 -4.60 -13.93
N LEU A 48 -17.76 -5.54 -14.77
CA LEU A 48 -17.42 -6.96 -14.68
C LEU A 48 -16.02 -7.22 -15.27
N ILE A 49 -15.20 -7.98 -14.55
CA ILE A 49 -13.88 -8.45 -14.99
C ILE A 49 -13.83 -9.95 -14.72
N GLN A 50 -13.45 -10.73 -15.73
CA GLN A 50 -13.41 -12.20 -15.66
C GLN A 50 -12.04 -12.73 -16.06
N GLN A 51 -11.79 -14.00 -15.74
CA GLN A 51 -10.63 -14.70 -16.28
C GLN A 51 -10.66 -14.78 -17.82
N PRO A 52 -9.49 -14.79 -18.50
CA PRO A 52 -8.13 -14.74 -17.93
C PRO A 52 -7.66 -13.31 -17.62
N LYS A 53 -8.39 -12.29 -18.08
CA LYS A 53 -8.03 -10.87 -17.90
C LYS A 53 -7.87 -10.48 -16.43
N LEU A 54 -8.71 -11.05 -15.55
CA LEU A 54 -8.65 -10.83 -14.12
C LEU A 54 -7.25 -11.12 -13.57
N PHE A 55 -6.75 -12.34 -13.76
CA PHE A 55 -5.41 -12.73 -13.30
C PHE A 55 -4.32 -11.98 -14.06
N ASN A 56 -4.38 -11.99 -15.39
CA ASN A 56 -3.31 -11.48 -16.24
C ASN A 56 -3.08 -9.98 -16.07
N LYS A 57 -4.13 -9.18 -15.93
CA LYS A 57 -3.98 -7.71 -15.84
C LYS A 57 -3.97 -7.19 -14.41
N TYR A 58 -4.71 -7.82 -13.49
CA TYR A 58 -5.00 -7.19 -12.21
C TYR A 58 -4.33 -7.86 -11.01
N TYR A 59 -3.83 -9.10 -11.12
CA TYR A 59 -3.14 -9.75 -10.00
C TYR A 59 -1.87 -8.99 -9.58
N ILE A 60 -1.21 -8.33 -10.53
CA ILE A 60 -0.09 -7.42 -10.30
C ILE A 60 -0.38 -6.31 -9.27
N SER A 61 -1.66 -6.01 -8.99
CA SER A 61 -2.09 -5.04 -7.98
C SER A 61 -1.59 -5.34 -6.57
N PHE A 62 -1.18 -6.60 -6.33
CA PHE A 62 -0.72 -7.07 -5.04
C PHE A 62 0.80 -7.25 -4.99
N PHE A 63 1.52 -6.86 -6.05
CA PHE A 63 2.97 -6.99 -6.19
C PHE A 63 3.69 -5.64 -6.25
N GLY A 64 3.08 -4.56 -5.75
CA GLY A 64 3.68 -3.22 -5.69
C GLY A 64 3.16 -2.23 -6.73
N ILE A 65 2.31 -2.67 -7.66
CA ILE A 65 1.50 -1.79 -8.52
C ILE A 65 0.12 -1.64 -7.88
N ASN A 66 -0.51 -0.47 -7.92
CA ASN A 66 -1.82 -0.25 -7.30
C ASN A 66 -2.90 0.00 -8.37
N ILE A 67 -3.31 -1.04 -9.12
CA ILE A 67 -4.44 -0.93 -10.07
C ILE A 67 -5.76 -1.19 -9.34
N LEU A 68 -5.80 -2.25 -8.53
CA LEU A 68 -6.87 -2.54 -7.58
C LEU A 68 -6.43 -2.19 -6.16
N SER A 69 -7.41 -2.00 -5.27
CA SER A 69 -7.12 -1.77 -3.86
C SER A 69 -6.65 -3.03 -3.14
N VAL A 70 -5.64 -2.87 -2.29
CA VAL A 70 -5.11 -3.94 -1.42
C VAL A 70 -5.96 -4.23 -0.18
N ASN A 71 -6.87 -3.32 0.19
CA ASN A 71 -7.69 -3.45 1.40
C ASN A 71 -8.63 -4.67 1.38
N MET A 72 -9.06 -5.14 2.54
CA MET A 72 -10.15 -6.12 2.63
C MET A 72 -11.53 -5.44 2.77
N TRP A 73 -11.58 -4.30 3.44
CA TRP A 73 -12.82 -3.55 3.63
C TRP A 73 -13.37 -2.99 2.31
N GLY A 74 -14.69 -2.80 2.26
CA GLY A 74 -15.38 -2.34 1.05
C GLY A 74 -15.48 -3.38 -0.06
N LYS A 75 -15.15 -4.66 0.22
CA LYS A 75 -15.29 -5.79 -0.70
C LYS A 75 -16.26 -6.83 -0.16
N LEU A 76 -16.98 -7.51 -1.05
CA LEU A 76 -17.84 -8.64 -0.74
C LEU A 76 -17.30 -9.91 -1.41
N TYR A 77 -17.10 -10.94 -0.62
CA TYR A 77 -16.50 -12.20 -1.07
C TYR A 77 -17.53 -13.33 -1.06
N ARG A 78 -17.49 -14.19 -2.09
CA ARG A 78 -18.27 -15.43 -2.09
C ARG A 78 -17.60 -16.44 -1.17
N LYS A 79 -18.38 -17.03 -0.25
CA LYS A 79 -17.91 -18.08 0.66
C LYS A 79 -17.20 -19.23 -0.08
N SER A 80 -17.75 -19.66 -1.21
CA SER A 80 -17.15 -20.73 -2.02
C SER A 80 -15.74 -20.39 -2.52
N SER A 81 -15.48 -19.13 -2.90
CA SER A 81 -14.14 -18.68 -3.31
C SER A 81 -13.16 -18.66 -2.15
N LEU A 82 -13.61 -18.26 -0.96
CA LEU A 82 -12.78 -18.28 0.26
C LEU A 82 -12.40 -19.72 0.64
N ASN A 83 -13.37 -20.63 0.61
CA ASN A 83 -13.14 -22.05 0.88
C ASN A 83 -12.17 -22.66 -0.12
N ALA A 84 -12.32 -22.35 -1.42
CA ALA A 84 -11.44 -22.85 -2.47
C ALA A 84 -9.99 -22.34 -2.32
N ALA A 85 -9.82 -21.09 -1.89
CA ALA A 85 -8.50 -20.49 -1.68
C ALA A 85 -7.77 -21.05 -0.44
N ASN A 86 -8.52 -21.58 0.53
CA ASN A 86 -7.98 -22.10 1.80
C ASN A 86 -6.91 -21.19 2.41
N ILE A 87 -7.25 -19.91 2.58
CA ILE A 87 -6.33 -18.84 2.96
C ILE A 87 -5.71 -19.15 4.32
N GLN A 88 -4.38 -19.15 4.39
CA GLN A 88 -3.63 -19.41 5.60
C GLN A 88 -3.19 -18.10 6.28
N PRO A 89 -3.24 -18.02 7.62
CA PRO A 89 -2.62 -16.92 8.35
C PRO A 89 -1.11 -16.87 8.05
N THR A 90 -0.59 -15.68 7.78
CA THR A 90 0.83 -15.48 7.44
C THR A 90 1.69 -15.08 8.63
N GLY A 91 1.08 -14.80 9.79
CA GLY A 91 1.78 -14.37 11.00
C GLY A 91 2.43 -12.98 10.89
N ILE A 92 1.97 -12.15 9.94
CA ILE A 92 2.36 -10.74 9.84
C ILE A 92 1.31 -9.85 10.50
N THR A 93 1.75 -8.74 11.08
CA THR A 93 0.89 -7.72 11.69
C THR A 93 0.71 -6.50 10.79
N THR A 94 1.61 -6.29 9.83
CA THR A 94 1.54 -5.22 8.84
C THR A 94 1.44 -5.80 7.43
N GLY A 95 0.37 -5.48 6.72
CA GLY A 95 0.16 -5.92 5.33
C GLY A 95 -0.67 -7.20 5.22
N GLU A 96 -1.41 -7.54 6.26
CA GLU A 96 -2.36 -8.64 6.35
C GLU A 96 -3.44 -8.59 5.26
N ASP A 97 -4.01 -7.41 5.00
CA ASP A 97 -5.00 -7.19 3.93
C ASP A 97 -4.41 -7.56 2.54
N LEU A 98 -3.14 -7.19 2.33
CA LEU A 98 -2.41 -7.49 1.09
C LEU A 98 -2.09 -8.98 0.98
N ALA A 99 -1.63 -9.60 2.08
CA ALA A 99 -1.36 -11.04 2.14
C ALA A 99 -2.63 -11.88 1.89
N PHE A 100 -3.76 -11.45 2.41
CA PHE A 100 -5.06 -12.08 2.16
C PHE A 100 -5.41 -12.04 0.67
N ASN A 101 -5.33 -10.86 0.05
CA ASN A 101 -5.67 -10.72 -1.36
C ASN A 101 -4.70 -11.48 -2.28
N LEU A 102 -3.40 -11.55 -1.95
CA LEU A 102 -2.43 -12.39 -2.67
C LEU A 102 -2.85 -13.85 -2.74
N GLN A 103 -3.32 -14.41 -1.62
CA GLN A 103 -3.74 -15.82 -1.55
C GLN A 103 -5.08 -16.06 -2.24
N LEU A 104 -6.03 -15.14 -2.10
CA LEU A 104 -7.39 -15.30 -2.64
C LEU A 104 -7.46 -15.11 -4.15
N PHE A 105 -6.78 -14.09 -4.69
CA PHE A 105 -7.04 -13.59 -6.04
C PHE A 105 -6.89 -14.64 -7.17
N PRO A 106 -5.93 -15.59 -7.12
CA PRO A 106 -5.83 -16.66 -8.11
C PRO A 106 -7.09 -17.55 -8.22
N TYR A 107 -7.90 -17.63 -7.17
CA TYR A 107 -9.10 -18.48 -7.10
C TYR A 107 -10.39 -17.77 -7.52
N LEU A 108 -10.30 -16.50 -7.91
CA LEU A 108 -11.45 -15.73 -8.37
C LEU A 108 -11.69 -15.97 -9.86
N SER A 109 -12.91 -16.34 -10.26
CA SER A 109 -13.30 -16.46 -11.67
C SER A 109 -13.73 -15.11 -12.27
N LYS A 110 -14.28 -14.23 -11.44
CA LYS A 110 -14.73 -12.89 -11.81
C LYS A 110 -14.84 -11.97 -10.60
N ILE A 111 -14.70 -10.67 -10.84
CA ILE A 111 -15.03 -9.60 -9.89
C ILE A 111 -15.93 -8.58 -10.58
N TYR A 112 -16.69 -7.84 -9.78
CA TYR A 112 -17.48 -6.70 -10.25
C TYR A 112 -17.12 -5.48 -9.41
N ILE A 113 -16.78 -4.36 -10.06
CA ILE A 113 -16.43 -3.12 -9.38
C ILE A 113 -17.54 -2.10 -9.62
N LEU A 114 -18.22 -1.71 -8.54
CA LEU A 114 -19.26 -0.68 -8.55
C LEU A 114 -18.67 0.68 -8.91
N LYS A 115 -19.45 1.48 -9.64
CA LYS A 115 -19.11 2.89 -9.86
C LYS A 115 -19.47 3.72 -8.62
N GLU A 116 -20.43 3.30 -7.82
CA GLU A 116 -20.87 4.04 -6.65
C GLU A 116 -19.90 3.86 -5.47
N CYS A 117 -19.74 4.92 -4.67
CA CYS A 117 -19.07 4.82 -3.38
C CYS A 117 -20.04 4.18 -2.37
N GLY A 118 -19.89 2.88 -2.14
CA GLY A 118 -20.70 2.11 -1.18
C GLY A 118 -20.08 2.00 0.22
N TYR A 119 -18.84 2.47 0.40
CA TYR A 119 -18.11 2.35 1.67
C TYR A 119 -17.32 3.64 1.94
N ASN A 120 -17.58 4.27 3.08
CA ASN A 120 -16.86 5.48 3.51
C ASN A 120 -15.81 5.09 4.55
N TYR A 121 -14.54 5.27 4.20
CA TYR A 121 -13.45 5.09 5.15
C TYR A 121 -13.33 6.32 6.06
N ARG A 122 -13.25 6.10 7.37
CA ARG A 122 -13.03 7.19 8.32
C ARG A 122 -11.62 7.73 8.15
N PHE A 123 -11.52 9.00 7.81
CA PHE A 123 -10.23 9.68 7.80
C PHE A 123 -9.66 9.77 9.22
N GLY A 124 -8.43 9.29 9.41
CA GLY A 124 -7.77 9.18 10.70
C GLY A 124 -6.64 8.14 10.66
N GLY A 125 -5.95 7.92 11.78
CA GLY A 125 -4.93 6.86 11.87
C GLY A 125 -3.60 7.19 11.19
N MET A 126 -3.17 8.46 11.19
CA MET A 126 -1.80 8.78 10.79
C MET A 126 -0.82 7.95 11.62
N THR A 127 0.26 7.46 11.00
CA THR A 127 1.38 6.87 11.72
C THR A 127 1.92 7.92 12.71
N THR A 128 1.55 7.79 13.98
CA THR A 128 1.94 8.70 15.07
C THR A 128 3.18 8.23 15.79
N ARG A 129 3.57 6.98 15.58
CA ARG A 129 4.70 6.30 16.20
C ARG A 129 5.43 5.46 15.17
N TYR A 130 6.69 5.15 15.45
CA TYR A 130 7.46 4.20 14.66
C TYR A 130 6.82 2.81 14.72
N ASN A 131 6.56 2.20 13.55
CA ASN A 131 6.10 0.81 13.47
C ASN A 131 7.30 -0.13 13.47
N THR A 132 7.58 -0.77 14.60
CA THR A 132 8.69 -1.71 14.78
C THR A 132 8.54 -2.99 13.94
N CYS A 133 7.32 -3.34 13.54
CA CYS A 133 7.02 -4.56 12.78
C CYS A 133 7.06 -4.35 11.26
N LEU A 134 7.08 -3.10 10.77
CA LEU A 134 6.97 -2.77 9.34
C LEU A 134 7.99 -3.53 8.48
N LEU A 135 9.28 -3.36 8.77
CA LEU A 135 10.34 -3.96 7.96
C LEU A 135 10.36 -5.50 8.11
N PRO A 136 10.34 -6.09 9.32
CA PRO A 136 10.26 -7.55 9.48
C PRO A 136 9.08 -8.20 8.77
N ASP A 137 7.88 -7.62 8.89
CA ASP A 137 6.67 -8.20 8.30
C ASP A 137 6.65 -8.08 6.78
N LEU A 138 7.07 -6.93 6.24
CA LEU A 138 7.10 -6.75 4.80
C LEU A 138 8.25 -7.52 4.12
N LYS A 139 9.32 -7.88 4.85
CA LYS A 139 10.30 -8.88 4.39
C LYS A 139 9.69 -10.28 4.31
N LYS A 140 8.90 -10.72 5.30
CA LYS A 140 8.14 -11.99 5.19
C LYS A 140 7.19 -11.95 3.98
N LEU A 141 6.51 -10.82 3.79
CA LEU A 141 5.59 -10.63 2.66
C LEU A 141 6.32 -10.67 1.31
N TYR A 142 7.54 -10.14 1.21
CA TYR A 142 8.39 -10.27 0.03
C TYR A 142 8.61 -11.74 -0.36
N TYR A 143 8.97 -12.59 0.60
CA TYR A 143 9.16 -14.03 0.34
C TYR A 143 7.86 -14.74 -0.05
N ILE A 144 6.73 -14.39 0.57
CA ILE A 144 5.41 -14.89 0.17
C ILE A 144 5.11 -14.52 -1.29
N LYS A 145 5.34 -13.27 -1.67
CA LYS A 145 5.14 -12.82 -3.05
C LYS A 145 6.05 -13.58 -4.02
N LYS A 146 7.33 -13.76 -3.67
CA LYS A 146 8.28 -14.52 -4.48
C LYS A 146 7.82 -15.96 -4.71
N ALA A 147 7.41 -16.66 -3.64
CA ALA A 147 6.87 -18.02 -3.76
C ALA A 147 5.61 -18.09 -4.63
N LEU A 148 4.74 -17.08 -4.59
CA LEU A 148 3.55 -17.01 -5.45
C LEU A 148 3.89 -16.68 -6.91
N ILE A 149 4.91 -15.87 -7.16
CA ILE A 149 5.44 -15.62 -8.50
C ILE A 149 5.91 -16.94 -9.12
N ASP A 150 6.70 -17.71 -8.37
CA ASP A 150 7.21 -19.00 -8.85
C ASP A 150 6.07 -20.01 -9.06
N LYS A 151 5.17 -20.14 -8.07
CA LYS A 151 4.02 -21.06 -8.14
C LYS A 151 3.15 -20.82 -9.39
N TYR A 152 2.89 -19.56 -9.74
CA TYR A 152 2.00 -19.21 -10.85
C TYR A 152 2.75 -18.76 -12.12
N GLN A 153 4.09 -18.90 -12.15
CA GLN A 153 4.94 -18.43 -13.25
C GLN A 153 4.67 -16.95 -13.62
N TYR A 154 4.45 -16.10 -12.62
CA TYR A 154 4.03 -14.71 -12.78
C TYR A 154 5.22 -13.72 -12.80
N HIS A 155 6.27 -14.07 -13.54
CA HIS A 155 7.61 -13.43 -13.48
C HIS A 155 7.64 -11.93 -13.76
N LYS A 156 6.64 -11.39 -14.44
CA LYS A 156 6.52 -9.93 -14.65
C LYS A 156 6.35 -9.12 -13.36
N ALA A 157 6.06 -9.77 -12.22
CA ALA A 157 5.95 -9.12 -10.92
C ALA A 157 7.29 -8.95 -10.19
N SER A 158 8.35 -9.64 -10.62
CA SER A 158 9.60 -9.76 -9.85
C SER A 158 10.29 -8.43 -9.59
N ASP A 159 10.35 -7.54 -10.59
CA ASP A 159 10.97 -6.23 -10.41
C ASP A 159 10.17 -5.34 -9.46
N TYR A 160 8.84 -5.44 -9.47
CA TYR A 160 7.98 -4.63 -8.62
C TYR A 160 8.13 -4.97 -7.13
N ILE A 161 8.28 -6.25 -6.78
CA ILE A 161 8.48 -6.65 -5.38
C ILE A 161 9.85 -6.20 -4.86
N ARG A 162 10.88 -6.17 -5.72
CA ARG A 162 12.22 -5.65 -5.37
C ARG A 162 12.18 -4.14 -5.14
N ILE A 163 11.47 -3.42 -6.01
CA ILE A 163 11.25 -1.97 -5.87
C ILE A 163 10.51 -1.66 -4.56
N GLU A 164 9.47 -2.43 -4.26
CA GLU A 164 8.71 -2.31 -3.02
C GLU A 164 9.59 -2.57 -1.80
N LEU A 165 10.40 -3.63 -1.79
CA LEU A 165 11.33 -3.94 -0.70
C LEU A 165 12.30 -2.76 -0.42
N LYS A 166 12.87 -2.15 -1.47
CA LYS A 166 13.68 -0.94 -1.30
C LYS A 166 12.89 0.18 -0.63
N ASN A 167 11.66 0.42 -1.08
CA ASN A 167 10.82 1.49 -0.53
C ASN A 167 10.44 1.21 0.93
N VAL A 168 10.26 -0.05 1.31
CA VAL A 168 10.03 -0.47 2.71
C VAL A 168 11.24 -0.15 3.58
N LEU A 169 12.46 -0.56 3.19
CA LEU A 169 13.68 -0.23 3.92
C LEU A 169 13.82 1.30 4.10
N LYS A 170 13.61 2.05 3.01
CA LYS A 170 13.65 3.51 3.04
C LYS A 170 12.63 4.10 4.01
N SER A 171 11.41 3.57 4.03
CA SER A 171 10.33 4.00 4.93
C SER A 171 10.67 3.74 6.39
N ASP A 172 11.19 2.55 6.72
CA ASP A 172 11.62 2.20 8.08
C ASP A 172 12.68 3.17 8.61
N ILE A 173 13.72 3.46 7.81
CA ILE A 173 14.77 4.43 8.16
C ILE A 173 14.18 5.84 8.35
N CYS A 174 13.30 6.29 7.42
CA CYS A 174 12.65 7.59 7.54
C CYS A 174 11.80 7.70 8.81
N GLN A 175 11.11 6.63 9.22
CA GLN A 175 10.34 6.62 10.46
C GLN A 175 11.25 6.68 11.69
N MET A 176 12.32 5.89 11.74
CA MET A 176 13.28 5.95 12.84
C MET A 176 13.84 7.37 13.05
N ILE A 177 14.18 8.05 11.95
CA ILE A 177 14.67 9.44 11.99
C ILE A 177 13.56 10.39 12.42
N ALA A 178 12.38 10.30 11.82
CA ALA A 178 11.30 11.26 12.06
C ALA A 178 10.72 11.18 13.48
N PHE A 179 10.69 9.98 14.06
CA PHE A 179 10.23 9.74 15.42
C PHE A 179 11.36 9.75 16.45
N LYS A 180 12.60 10.05 16.03
CA LYS A 180 13.78 10.15 16.91
C LYS A 180 13.94 8.92 17.82
N VAL A 181 13.70 7.73 17.26
CA VAL A 181 13.65 6.47 18.04
C VAL A 181 15.01 6.12 18.63
N ARG A 182 16.09 6.56 17.97
CA ARG A 182 17.50 6.27 18.33
C ARG A 182 18.41 7.42 17.89
N SER A 183 19.64 7.42 18.39
CA SER A 183 20.68 8.35 17.93
C SER A 183 21.07 8.11 16.46
N PRO A 184 21.60 9.12 15.75
CA PRO A 184 22.10 8.95 14.38
C PRO A 184 23.10 7.80 14.23
N LYS A 185 24.00 7.62 15.21
CA LYS A 185 25.01 6.54 15.22
C LYS A 185 24.35 5.17 15.27
N GLU A 186 23.39 4.98 16.17
CA GLU A 186 22.67 3.70 16.29
C GLU A 186 21.84 3.38 15.04
N ILE A 187 21.18 4.38 14.43
CA ILE A 187 20.42 4.16 13.19
C ILE A 187 21.36 3.71 12.08
N LYS A 188 22.51 4.37 11.91
CA LYS A 188 23.52 3.98 10.91
C LYS A 188 24.05 2.57 11.14
N ASN A 189 24.33 2.20 12.39
CA ASN A 189 24.75 0.83 12.74
C ASN A 189 23.67 -0.19 12.38
N ARG A 190 22.40 0.09 12.72
CA ARG A 190 21.28 -0.79 12.38
C ARG A 190 21.10 -0.94 10.87
N ILE A 191 21.25 0.14 10.11
CA ILE A 191 21.26 0.09 8.64
C ILE A 191 22.39 -0.84 8.19
N SER A 192 23.60 -0.66 8.70
CA SER A 192 24.75 -1.51 8.34
C SER A 192 24.50 -2.99 8.60
N GLU A 193 23.91 -3.35 9.75
CA GLU A 193 23.57 -4.73 10.08
C GLU A 193 22.45 -5.29 9.19
N GLU A 194 21.38 -4.52 8.96
CA GLU A 194 20.25 -4.95 8.12
C GLU A 194 20.70 -5.36 6.72
N LEU A 195 21.71 -4.70 6.17
CA LEU A 195 22.17 -4.92 4.80
C LEU A 195 23.03 -6.15 4.61
N LYS A 196 23.45 -6.77 5.71
CA LYS A 196 24.07 -8.10 5.65
C LYS A 196 23.06 -9.17 5.24
N ASP A 197 21.75 -8.89 5.38
CA ASP A 197 20.71 -9.81 4.94
C ASP A 197 20.79 -10.04 3.41
N PRO A 198 20.90 -11.31 2.95
CA PRO A 198 21.02 -11.64 1.54
C PRO A 198 19.83 -11.18 0.69
N ILE A 199 18.67 -10.87 1.30
CA ILE A 199 17.49 -10.34 0.58
C ILE A 199 17.83 -9.10 -0.25
N TYR A 200 18.78 -8.28 0.21
CA TYR A 200 19.17 -7.03 -0.48
C TYR A 200 20.01 -7.28 -1.73
N LYS A 201 20.61 -8.47 -1.88
CA LYS A 201 21.27 -8.89 -3.13
C LYS A 201 20.25 -9.06 -4.26
N ASP A 202 19.03 -9.50 -3.94
CA ASP A 202 17.95 -9.71 -4.90
C ASP A 202 17.45 -8.37 -5.49
N ILE A 203 17.57 -7.26 -4.74
CA ILE A 203 17.19 -5.93 -5.24
C ILE A 203 18.00 -5.51 -6.47
N MET A 204 19.26 -5.96 -6.57
CA MET A 204 20.13 -5.63 -7.71
C MET A 204 19.77 -6.38 -8.99
N GLN A 205 18.84 -7.34 -8.95
CA GLN A 205 18.39 -8.10 -10.11
C GLN A 205 17.30 -7.39 -10.94
N VAL A 206 16.97 -6.13 -10.63
CA VAL A 206 15.97 -5.36 -11.38
C VAL A 206 16.49 -5.06 -12.78
N GLN A 207 15.77 -5.51 -13.81
CA GLN A 207 16.19 -5.37 -15.21
C GLN A 207 15.44 -4.27 -15.95
N ASN A 208 14.15 -4.07 -15.66
CA ASN A 208 13.26 -3.29 -16.54
C ASN A 208 13.03 -1.84 -16.08
N HIS A 209 13.84 -1.32 -15.17
CA HIS A 209 13.65 0.01 -14.59
C HIS A 209 14.98 0.80 -14.51
N PRO A 210 15.44 1.43 -15.60
CA PRO A 210 16.71 2.18 -15.60
C PRO A 210 16.75 3.29 -14.53
N ALA A 211 15.64 4.01 -14.34
CA ALA A 211 15.53 5.05 -13.31
C ALA A 211 15.67 4.50 -11.88
N PHE A 212 15.45 3.20 -11.67
CA PHE A 212 15.68 2.54 -10.39
C PHE A 212 17.18 2.32 -10.15
N LEU A 213 17.93 1.88 -11.16
CA LEU A 213 19.37 1.67 -11.06
C LEU A 213 20.13 2.99 -10.83
N GLU A 214 19.61 4.08 -11.36
CA GLU A 214 20.16 5.42 -11.14
C GLU A 214 19.77 6.04 -9.78
N ASP A 215 18.84 5.43 -9.02
CA ASP A 215 18.43 5.93 -7.71
C ASP A 215 19.63 5.95 -6.75
N PRO A 216 20.01 7.11 -6.18
CA PRO A 216 21.12 7.20 -5.23
C PRO A 216 20.97 6.27 -4.02
N PHE A 217 19.73 5.96 -3.61
CA PHE A 217 19.48 5.02 -2.54
C PHE A 217 19.84 3.58 -2.93
N ILE A 218 19.63 3.21 -4.20
CA ILE A 218 20.01 1.90 -4.75
C ILE A 218 21.52 1.77 -4.89
N LYS A 219 22.19 2.81 -5.42
CA LYS A 219 23.66 2.87 -5.46
C LYS A 219 24.26 2.73 -4.06
N ALA A 220 23.68 3.39 -3.07
CA ALA A 220 24.10 3.24 -1.68
C ALA A 220 23.86 1.81 -1.15
N ILE A 221 22.78 1.14 -1.55
CA ILE A 221 22.56 -0.29 -1.23
C ILE A 221 23.69 -1.16 -1.78
N ALA A 222 23.99 -1.04 -3.08
CA ALA A 222 25.05 -1.80 -3.73
C ALA A 222 26.43 -1.59 -3.07
N ALA A 223 26.72 -0.36 -2.64
CA ALA A 223 27.97 0.00 -1.99
C ALA A 223 28.04 -0.31 -0.49
N TYR A 224 27.01 -0.93 0.10
CA TYR A 224 26.92 -1.15 1.56
C TYR A 224 27.07 0.14 2.41
N ASP A 225 26.81 1.31 1.83
CA ASP A 225 26.99 2.61 2.49
C ASP A 225 25.80 2.98 3.39
N SER A 226 25.95 2.77 4.70
CA SER A 226 24.95 3.12 5.70
C SER A 226 24.84 4.63 5.96
N ASN A 227 25.94 5.38 5.79
CA ASN A 227 25.98 6.83 5.99
C ASN A 227 25.16 7.55 4.94
N MET A 228 25.42 7.27 3.66
CA MET A 228 24.72 7.86 2.54
C MET A 228 23.21 7.60 2.61
N ARG A 229 22.79 6.40 3.01
CA ARG A 229 21.37 6.08 3.20
C ARG A 229 20.72 6.87 4.31
N TYR A 230 21.38 6.97 5.46
CA TYR A 230 20.90 7.79 6.56
C TYR A 230 20.72 9.24 6.10
N ASP A 231 21.69 9.80 5.39
CA ASP A 231 21.65 11.19 4.94
C ASP A 231 20.58 11.45 3.87
N LEU A 232 20.39 10.53 2.93
CA LEU A 232 19.29 10.57 1.95
C LEU A 232 17.92 10.57 2.65
N CYS A 233 17.72 9.67 3.62
CA CYS A 233 16.48 9.59 4.40
C CYS A 233 16.29 10.83 5.28
N LYS A 234 17.34 11.33 5.93
CA LYS A 234 17.30 12.55 6.73
C LYS A 234 16.91 13.77 5.89
N LYS A 235 17.45 13.91 4.69
CA LYS A 235 17.09 14.96 3.74
C LYS A 235 15.62 14.86 3.34
N GLN A 236 15.11 13.66 3.10
CA GLN A 236 13.69 13.45 2.81
C GLN A 236 12.80 13.81 4.02
N VAL A 237 13.11 13.30 5.21
CA VAL A 237 12.33 13.59 6.43
C VAL A 237 12.26 15.10 6.68
N LYS A 238 13.36 15.83 6.52
CA LYS A 238 13.37 17.30 6.65
C LYS A 238 12.37 17.99 5.71
N LYS A 239 12.26 17.52 4.45
CA LYS A 239 11.28 18.06 3.48
C LYS A 239 9.83 17.74 3.87
N GLU A 240 9.59 16.63 4.56
CA GLU A 240 8.25 16.21 4.97
C GLU A 240 7.75 16.87 6.26
N ILE A 241 8.64 17.44 7.09
CA ILE A 241 8.27 18.07 8.37
C ILE A 241 7.16 19.12 8.21
N PRO A 242 7.26 20.11 7.31
CA PRO A 242 6.22 21.12 7.16
C PRO A 242 4.85 20.51 6.79
N ILE A 243 4.86 19.51 5.92
CA ILE A 243 3.65 18.80 5.47
C ILE A 243 3.02 18.04 6.64
N ARG A 244 3.82 17.40 7.49
CA ARG A 244 3.33 16.67 8.67
C ARG A 244 2.72 17.62 9.71
N LEU A 245 3.33 18.79 9.94
CA LEU A 245 2.77 19.81 10.83
C LEU A 245 1.44 20.34 10.30
N LEU A 246 1.36 20.66 9.00
CA LEU A 246 0.12 21.09 8.37
C LEU A 246 -0.99 20.03 8.51
N LYS A 247 -0.67 18.75 8.26
CA LYS A 247 -1.64 17.64 8.42
C LYS A 247 -2.14 17.52 9.86
N LYS A 248 -1.29 17.75 10.88
CA LYS A 248 -1.72 17.76 12.28
C LYS A 248 -2.71 18.89 12.57
N ILE A 249 -2.42 20.09 12.07
CA ILE A 249 -3.31 21.26 12.23
C ILE A 249 -4.67 21.00 11.56
N ILE A 250 -4.67 20.54 10.31
CA ILE A 250 -5.91 20.21 9.59
C ILE A 250 -6.69 19.11 10.33
N SER A 251 -6.00 18.06 10.79
CA SER A 251 -6.65 16.99 11.55
C SER A 251 -7.28 17.51 12.85
N PHE A 252 -6.62 18.43 13.54
CA PHE A 252 -7.16 19.04 14.75
C PHE A 252 -8.44 19.83 14.43
N ILE A 253 -8.41 20.67 13.40
CA ILE A 253 -9.58 21.46 12.97
C ILE A 253 -10.75 20.56 12.58
N LEU A 254 -10.50 19.51 11.79
CA LEU A 254 -11.55 18.59 11.32
C LEU A 254 -12.16 17.71 12.42
N ILE A 255 -11.49 17.55 13.57
CA ILE A 255 -12.02 16.82 14.73
C ILE A 255 -12.92 17.72 15.60
N HIS A 256 -12.67 19.04 15.60
CA HIS A 256 -13.33 20.01 16.48
C HIS A 256 -14.39 20.89 15.77
N ILE A 257 -14.76 20.53 14.53
CA ILE A 257 -15.88 21.09 13.76
C ILE A 257 -16.87 19.96 13.47
#